data_AF-A0A537RSL1-F1
#
_entry.id   AF-A0A537RSL1-F1
#
_cell.length_a   1.000
_cell.length_b   1.000
_cell.length_c   1.000
_cell.angle_alpha   90.00
_cell.angle_beta   90.00
_cell.angle_gamma   90.00
#
_symmetry.space_group_name_H-M   'P 1'
#
loop_
_entity.id
_entity.type
_entity.pdbx_description
1 polymer ?
#
loop_
_entity_poly.entity_id
_entity_poly.type
_entity_poly.pdbx_seq_one_letter_code
_entity_poly.pdbx_strand_id
1 'polypeptide(L)' 'MYFPGDPLLAYDPIFQSTADAQARERLIAQYDPALSEPEWALGYRWDMVLRGRAATPLDPA' A
#
# COMPACT_ATOMS: atom_id res chain seq x y z
N MET A 1 3.56 -3.41 0.77
CA MET A 1 2.68 -2.85 1.81
C MET A 1 3.57 -2.32 2.93
N TYR A 2 3.33 -1.10 3.37
CA TYR A 2 4.00 -0.41 4.47
C TYR A 2 2.99 0.04 5.53
N PHE A 3 3.44 0.53 6.67
CA PHE A 3 2.58 0.93 7.80
C PHE A 3 2.55 2.45 8.00
N PRO A 4 1.43 3.00 8.51
CA PRO A 4 1.27 4.43 8.65
C PRO A 4 2.20 4.98 9.74
N GLY A 5 2.85 6.10 9.46
CA GLY A 5 3.73 6.79 10.41
C GLY A 5 5.13 6.17 10.56
N ASP A 6 5.50 5.17 9.73
CA ASP A 6 6.85 4.61 9.75
C ASP A 6 7.90 5.67 9.34
N PRO A 7 8.79 6.10 10.27
CA PRO A 7 9.77 7.13 9.98
C PRO A 7 10.87 6.66 9.02
N LEU A 8 11.04 5.35 8.83
CA LEU A 8 12.09 4.79 7.97
C LEU A 8 11.77 4.94 6.48
N LEU A 9 10.52 5.16 6.12
CA LEU A 9 10.09 5.33 4.72
C LEU A 9 10.79 6.52 4.05
N ALA A 10 11.19 7.54 4.81
CA ALA A 10 11.96 8.67 4.28
C ALA A 10 13.35 8.26 3.74
N TYR A 11 13.88 7.13 4.18
CA TYR A 11 15.22 6.64 3.85
C TYR A 11 15.22 5.35 3.02
N ASP A 12 14.07 4.69 2.84
CA ASP A 12 13.96 3.43 2.09
C ASP A 12 14.07 3.69 0.57
N PRO A 13 15.16 3.29 -0.10
CA PRO A 13 15.32 3.51 -1.54
C PRO A 13 14.29 2.73 -2.38
N ILE A 14 13.76 1.61 -1.89
CA ILE A 14 12.72 0.83 -2.58
C ILE A 14 11.41 1.62 -2.56
N PHE A 15 11.00 2.10 -1.39
CA PHE A 15 9.81 2.95 -1.28
C PHE A 15 9.94 4.22 -2.12
N GLN A 16 11.08 4.92 -2.04
CA GLN A 16 11.34 6.15 -2.78
C GLN A 16 11.44 5.95 -4.31
N SER A 17 11.70 4.73 -4.79
CA SER A 17 11.72 4.41 -6.23
C SER A 17 10.33 4.39 -6.88
N THR A 18 9.26 4.40 -6.07
CA THR A 18 7.87 4.40 -6.57
C THR A 18 7.54 5.75 -7.21
N ALA A 19 6.84 5.70 -8.34
CA ALA A 19 6.62 6.81 -9.29
C ALA A 19 6.38 8.21 -8.65
N ASP A 20 5.25 8.39 -7.96
CA ASP A 20 4.88 9.67 -7.34
C ASP A 20 4.43 9.50 -5.88
N ALA A 21 4.21 10.63 -5.20
CA ALA A 21 3.80 10.64 -3.79
C ALA A 21 2.45 9.93 -3.58
N GLN A 22 1.50 10.09 -4.50
CA GLN A 22 0.18 9.47 -4.41
C GLN A 22 0.26 7.95 -4.62
N ALA A 23 1.14 7.48 -5.50
CA ALA A 23 1.43 6.07 -5.68
C ALA A 23 2.06 5.47 -4.41
N ARG A 24 2.97 6.19 -3.76
CA ARG A 24 3.55 5.79 -2.47
C ARG A 24 2.52 5.70 -1.36
N GLU A 25 1.60 6.67 -1.26
CA GLU A 25 0.50 6.66 -0.29
C GLU A 25 -0.37 5.39 -0.41
N ARG A 26 -0.64 4.91 -1.63
CA ARG A 26 -1.40 3.66 -1.87
C ARG A 26 -0.68 2.39 -1.41
N LEU A 27 0.63 2.45 -1.17
CA LEU A 27 1.40 1.32 -0.64
C LEU A 27 1.34 1.25 0.90
N ILE A 28 0.83 2.29 1.57
CA ILE A 28 0.71 2.37 3.03
C ILE A 28 -0.68 1.89 3.43
N ALA A 29 -0.72 0.90 4.32
CA ALA A 29 -1.97 0.40 4.89
C ALA A 29 -2.58 1.40 5.88
N GLN A 30 -3.89 1.29 6.12
CA GLN A 30 -4.60 2.11 7.09
C GLN A 30 -4.98 1.27 8.30
N TYR A 31 -4.74 1.81 9.50
CA TYR A 31 -5.23 1.18 10.73
C TYR A 31 -6.76 1.17 10.72
N ASP A 32 -7.36 0.02 11.03
CA ASP A 32 -8.81 -0.13 11.14
C ASP A 32 -9.16 -0.79 12.49
N PRO A 33 -9.69 -0.01 13.46
CA PRO A 33 -10.11 -0.53 14.75
C PRO A 33 -11.16 -1.64 14.67
N ALA A 34 -12.03 -1.61 13.64
CA ALA A 34 -13.07 -2.61 13.48
C ALA A 34 -12.52 -3.99 13.06
N LEU A 35 -11.30 -4.03 12.51
CA LEU A 35 -10.57 -5.25 12.19
C LEU A 35 -9.67 -5.73 13.34
N SER A 36 -9.59 -4.96 14.44
CA SER A 36 -8.73 -5.30 15.58
C SER A 36 -9.43 -6.27 16.53
N GLU A 37 -8.65 -7.17 17.11
CA GLU A 37 -9.09 -8.08 18.17
C GLU A 37 -8.50 -7.61 19.51
N PRO A 38 -9.33 -7.19 20.48
CA PRO A 38 -8.86 -6.70 21.76
C PRO A 38 -7.90 -7.70 22.43
N GLU A 39 -6.80 -7.19 22.96
CA GLU A 39 -5.77 -7.96 23.68
C GLU A 39 -5.05 -9.04 22.84
N TRP A 40 -5.29 -9.09 21.54
CA TRP A 40 -4.69 -10.09 20.64
C TRP A 40 -3.97 -9.47 19.44
N ALA A 41 -4.67 -8.68 18.62
CA ALA A 41 -4.11 -8.20 17.36
C ALA A 41 -4.72 -6.86 16.89
N LEU A 42 -3.88 -6.02 16.28
CA LEU A 42 -4.33 -4.84 15.54
C LEU A 42 -4.71 -5.21 14.11
N GLY A 43 -5.77 -4.59 13.60
CA GLY A 43 -6.23 -4.74 12.22
C GLY A 43 -5.80 -3.59 11.32
N TYR A 44 -5.35 -3.91 10.11
CA TYR A 44 -5.03 -2.94 9.07
C TYR A 44 -5.73 -3.32 7.76
N ARG A 45 -6.23 -2.32 7.04
CA ARG A 45 -6.78 -2.47 5.69
C ARG A 45 -5.77 -2.00 4.64
N TRP A 46 -5.57 -2.82 3.61
CA TRP A 46 -4.78 -2.46 2.44
C TRP A 46 -5.49 -2.93 1.17
N ASP A 47 -5.93 -1.97 0.36
CA ASP A 47 -6.71 -2.24 -0.84
C ASP A 47 -5.79 -2.36 -2.07
N MET A 48 -5.86 -3.49 -2.78
CA MET A 48 -5.08 -3.73 -3.99
C MET A 48 -5.92 -3.46 -5.23
N VAL A 49 -5.49 -2.50 -6.05
CA VAL A 49 -6.15 -2.17 -7.33
C VAL A 49 -5.31 -2.71 -8.49
N LEU A 50 -5.91 -3.58 -9.28
CA LEU A 50 -5.29 -4.17 -10.48
C LEU A 50 -5.64 -3.34 -11.74
N ARG A 51 -4.93 -3.62 -12.84
CA ARG A 51 -5.24 -3.01 -14.14
C ARG A 51 -6.70 -3.27 -14.55
N GLY A 52 -7.31 -2.29 -15.23
CA GLY A 52 -8.68 -2.40 -15.71
C GLY A 52 -8.84 -3.49 -16.77
N ARG A 53 -10.01 -4.15 -16.78
CA ARG A 53 -10.33 -5.26 -17.69
C ARG A 53 -10.15 -4.94 -19.18
N ALA A 54 -10.34 -3.67 -19.56
CA ALA A 54 -10.29 -3.20 -20.94
C ALA A 54 -8.97 -2.48 -21.27
N ALA A 55 -7.98 -2.50 -20.37
CA ALA A 55 -6.68 -1.90 -20.64
C ALA A 55 -5.95 -2.68 -21.73
N THR A 56 -5.50 -1.98 -22.77
CA THR A 56 -4.66 -2.57 -23.81
C THR A 56 -3.36 -3.07 -23.17
N PRO A 57 -2.97 -4.35 -23.37
CA PRO A 57 -1.69 -4.86 -22.89
C PRO A 57 -0.51 -4.07 -23.47
N LEU A 58 0.51 -3.82 -22.66
CA LEU A 58 1.73 -3.11 -23.08
C LEU A 58 2.74 -4.03 -23.79
N ASP A 59 2.60 -5.35 -23.64
CA ASP A 59 3.43 -6.36 -24.29
C ASP A 59 2.52 -7.25 -25.16
N PRO A 60 2.90 -7.57 -26.42
CA PRO A 60 2.22 -8.62 -27.16
C PRO A 60 2.53 -9.96 -26.47
N ALA A 61 1.45 -10.67 -26.12
CA ALA A 61 1.54 -11.99 -25.49
C ALA A 61 2.26 -13.03 -26.37
#